data_AF-A0A8S4DIQ1-F1
#
_entry.id   AF-A0A8S4DIQ1-F1
#
_cell.length_a   1.000
_cell.length_b   1.000
_cell.length_c   1.000
_cell.angle_alpha   90.00
_cell.angle_beta   90.00
_cell.angle_gamma   90.00
#
_symmetry.space_group_name_H-M   'P 1'
#
loop_
_entity.id
_entity.type
_entity.pdbx_description
1 polymer ?
#
loop_
_entity_poly.entity_id
_entity_poly.type
_entity_poly.pdbx_seq_one_letter_code
_entity_poly.pdbx_strand_id
1 'polypeptide(L)' 'MFLHKVSELYFLYYIEVIEKYTDNVRFCIICNYLGKIIPALQSRCTRFRFAPLNQQQIVPRLQEIAAAEG' A
#
# COMPACT_ATOMS: atom_id res chain seq x y z
N MET A 1 -7.21 -4.51 8.71
CA MET A 1 -6.27 -4.02 7.67
C MET A 1 -5.08 -3.39 8.41
N PHE A 2 -4.06 -4.18 8.73
CA PHE A 2 -2.91 -3.71 9.52
C PHE A 2 -1.90 -3.03 8.59
N LEU A 3 -1.84 -1.70 8.66
CA LEU A 3 -0.87 -0.88 7.94
C LEU A 3 0.41 -0.78 8.76
N HIS A 4 1.28 -1.77 8.63
CA HIS A 4 2.62 -1.70 9.24
C HIS A 4 3.62 -1.10 8.24
N LYS A 5 4.32 -0.04 8.66
CA LYS A 5 5.58 0.38 8.02
C LYS A 5 6.65 -0.64 8.43
N VAL A 6 6.99 -1.54 7.52
CA VAL A 6 7.92 -2.63 7.76
C VAL A 6 9.36 -2.13 7.50
N SER A 7 10.22 -2.16 8.51
CA SER A 7 11.67 -1.95 8.37
C SER A 7 12.34 -3.17 7.74
N GLU A 8 13.44 -2.99 7.01
CA GLU A 8 13.95 -3.97 6.04
C GLU A 8 14.26 -5.38 6.59
N LEU A 9 14.57 -5.51 7.89
CA LEU A 9 14.84 -6.80 8.54
C LEU A 9 13.59 -7.69 8.69
N TYR A 10 12.40 -7.10 8.69
CA TYR A 10 11.14 -7.84 8.89
C TYR A 10 10.57 -8.43 7.60
N PHE A 11 11.12 -8.14 6.41
CA PHE A 11 10.53 -8.60 5.15
C PHE A 11 10.61 -10.10 4.94
N LEU A 12 11.68 -10.78 5.37
CA LEU A 12 11.80 -12.24 5.28
C LEU A 12 10.81 -12.93 6.21
N TYR A 13 10.71 -12.49 7.47
CA TYR A 13 9.71 -12.97 8.41
C TYR A 13 8.28 -12.76 7.90
N TYR A 14 8.03 -11.64 7.21
CA TYR A 14 6.71 -11.34 6.66
C TYR A 14 6.27 -12.35 5.58
N ILE A 15 7.21 -12.91 4.80
CA ILE A 15 6.89 -13.97 3.82
C ILE A 15 6.34 -15.20 4.55
N GLU A 16 7.00 -15.66 5.61
CA GLU A 16 6.55 -16.82 6.38
C GLU A 16 5.14 -16.59 6.97
N VAL A 17 4.89 -15.38 7.47
CA VAL A 17 3.56 -15.01 8.00
C VAL A 17 2.50 -15.02 6.90
N ILE A 18 2.78 -14.43 5.73
CA ILE A 18 1.81 -14.43 4.62
C ILE A 18 1.50 -15.86 4.21
N GLU A 19 2.51 -16.69 3.99
CA GLU A 19 2.33 -18.06 3.52
C GLU A 19 1.57 -18.91 4.52
N LYS A 20 1.80 -18.73 5.83
CA LYS A 20 1.11 -19.47 6.89
C LYS A 20 -0.38 -19.14 7.01
N TYR A 21 -0.78 -17.90 6.72
CA TYR A 21 -2.14 -17.43 7.00
C TYR A 21 -2.94 -17.04 5.74
N THR A 22 -2.40 -17.24 4.53
CA THR A 22 -3.04 -16.82 3.28
C THR A 22 -4.44 -17.41 3.04
N ASP A 23 -4.73 -18.58 3.60
CA ASP A 23 -6.03 -19.25 3.42
C ASP A 23 -7.19 -18.49 4.06
N ASN A 24 -6.93 -17.80 5.18
CA ASN A 24 -7.96 -17.14 5.98
C ASN A 24 -7.76 -15.63 6.09
N VAL A 25 -6.57 -15.12 5.74
CA VAL A 25 -6.19 -13.71 5.91
C VAL A 25 -5.73 -13.15 4.57
N ARG A 26 -6.25 -11.97 4.21
CA ARG A 26 -5.76 -11.18 3.08
C ARG A 26 -4.84 -10.08 3.58
N PHE A 27 -3.64 -10.01 3.00
CA PHE A 27 -2.62 -9.03 3.34
C PHE A 27 -2.61 -7.88 2.32
N CYS A 28 -2.36 -6.66 2.80
CA CYS A 28 -2.14 -5.49 1.96
C CYS A 28 -0.91 -4.75 2.49
N ILE A 29 0.06 -4.49 1.61
CA ILE A 29 1.30 -3.81 1.94
C ILE A 29 1.32 -2.48 1.21
N ILE A 30 1.48 -1.38 1.97
CA ILE A 30 1.62 -0.04 1.41
C ILE A 30 3.07 0.40 1.57
N CYS A 31 3.69 0.82 0.47
CA CYS A 31 5.05 1.33 0.47
C CYS A 31 5.22 2.46 -0.56
N ASN A 32 6.13 3.39 -0.28
CA ASN A 32 6.43 4.51 -1.17
C ASN A 32 7.53 4.17 -2.19
N TYR A 33 8.36 3.16 -1.89
CA TYR A 33 9.51 2.77 -2.69
C TYR A 33 9.51 1.27 -2.90
N LEU A 34 8.94 0.82 -4.03
CA LEU A 34 8.89 -0.60 -4.37
C LEU A 34 10.28 -1.24 -4.43
N GLY A 35 11.30 -0.47 -4.86
CA GLY A 35 12.69 -0.95 -4.91
C GLY A 35 13.30 -1.32 -3.56
N LYS A 36 12.71 -0.87 -2.44
CA LYS A 36 13.11 -1.27 -1.08
C LYS A 36 12.43 -2.56 -0.60
N ILE A 37 11.48 -3.09 -1.37
CA ILE A 37 10.79 -4.33 -1.05
C ILE A 37 11.52 -5.49 -1.72
N ILE A 38 11.81 -6.54 -0.97
CA ILE A 38 12.51 -7.72 -1.52
C ILE A 38 11.72 -8.34 -2.68
N PRO A 39 12.38 -8.80 -3.77
CA PRO A 39 11.70 -9.36 -4.94
C PRO A 39 10.77 -10.53 -4.62
N ALA A 40 11.14 -11.36 -3.63
CA ALA A 40 10.34 -12.49 -3.17
C ALA A 40 8.97 -12.07 -2.60
N LEU A 41 8.89 -10.93 -1.92
CA LEU A 41 7.61 -10.41 -1.42
C LEU A 41 6.80 -9.77 -2.55
N GLN A 42 7.47 -9.11 -3.49
CA GLN A 42 6.81 -8.54 -4.68
C GLN A 42 6.17 -9.62 -5.57
N SER A 43 6.78 -10.80 -5.71
CA SER A 43 6.24 -11.89 -6.54
C SER A 43 4.98 -12.54 -5.96
N ARG A 44 4.77 -12.41 -4.64
CA ARG A 44 3.60 -12.96 -3.92
C ARG A 44 2.38 -12.02 -3.91
N CYS A 45 2.53 -10.76 -4.34
CA CYS A 45 1.49 -9.74 -4.24
C CYS A 45 1.10 -9.15 -5.60
N THR A 46 -0.19 -8.91 -5.80
CA THR A 46 -0.67 -8.09 -6.93
C THR A 46 -0.27 -6.63 -6.70
N ARG A 47 0.39 -6.03 -7.70
CA ARG A 47 0.91 -4.66 -7.60
C ARG A 47 -0.13 -3.63 -8.01
N PHE A 48 -0.36 -2.66 -7.13
CA PHE A 48 -1.15 -1.46 -7.40
C PHE A 48 -0.27 -0.23 -7.25
N ARG A 49 -0.16 0.58 -8.31
CA ARG A 49 0.63 1.81 -8.30
C ARG A 49 -0.31 3.00 -8.16
N PHE A 50 -0.22 3.68 -7.02
CA PHE A 50 -0.85 4.97 -6.82
C PHE A 50 -0.01 6.04 -7.55
N ALA A 51 -0.44 6.40 -8.75
CA ALA A 51 0.16 7.52 -9.47
C ALA A 51 -0.18 8.84 -8.77
N PRO A 52 0.65 9.88 -8.92
CA PRO A 52 0.29 11.22 -8.51
C PRO A 52 -1.05 11.64 -9.10
N LEU A 53 -1.86 12.35 -8.32
CA LEU A 53 -3.15 12.86 -8.77
C LEU A 53 -2.95 13.88 -9.89
N ASN A 54 -3.82 13.83 -10.90
CA ASN A 54 -3.85 14.87 -11.92
C ASN A 54 -4.37 16.17 -11.30
N GLN A 55 -3.75 17.31 -11.62
CA GLN A 55 -4.18 18.64 -11.16
C GLN A 55 -5.66 18.91 -11.48
N GLN A 56 -6.13 18.43 -12.62
CA GLN A 56 -7.54 18.57 -13.02
C GLN A 56 -8.52 17.83 -12.08
N GLN A 57 -8.05 16.80 -11.36
CA GLN A 57 -8.86 16.06 -10.39
C GLN A 57 -8.76 16.66 -8.97
N ILE A 58 -7.67 17.39 -8.69
CA ILE A 58 -7.43 18.00 -7.38
C ILE A 58 -8.40 19.17 -7.15
N VAL A 59 -8.53 20.07 -8.13
CA VAL A 59 -9.32 21.32 -7.97
C VAL A 59 -10.79 21.05 -7.64
N PRO A 60 -11.53 20.19 -8.36
CA PRO A 60 -12.93 19.88 -8.04
C PRO A 60 -13.09 19.30 -6.65
N ARG A 61 -12.16 18.42 -6.22
CA ARG A 61 -12.21 17.80 -4.89
C ARG A 61 -11.97 18.83 -3.79
N LEU A 62 -11.07 19.78 -3.99
CA LEU A 62 -10.83 20.87 -3.04
C LEU A 62 -12.05 21.79 -2.91
N GLN A 63 -12.72 22.10 -4.03
CA GLN A 63 -13.94 22.91 -4.02
C GLN A 63 -15.08 22.22 -3.27
N GLU A 64 -15.27 20.92 -3.47
CA GLU A 64 -16.25 20.11 -2.74
C GLU A 64 -16.01 20.16 -1.23
N ILE A 65 -14.75 19.98 -0.79
CA ILE A 65 -14.38 20.04 0.62
C ILE A 65 -14.63 21.45 1.19
N ALA A 66 -14.20 22.49 0.47
CA ALA A 66 -14.39 23.87 0.91
C ALA A 66 -15.87 24.26 1.06
N ALA A 67 -16.75 23.72 0.21
CA ALA A 67 -18.19 23.94 0.29
C ALA A 67 -18.87 23.15 1.42
N ALA A 68 -18.32 21.99 1.82
CA ALA A 68 -18.87 21.16 2.89
C ALA A 68 -18.50 21.66 4.30
N GLU A 69 -17.41 22.42 4.42
CA GLU A 69 -16.90 22.95 5.68
C GLU A 69 -17.37 24.40 5.97
N GLY A 70 -18.07 25.05 5.04
CA GLY A 70 -18.62 26.41 5.17
C GLY A 70 -20.11 26.43 5.49
#